data_AF-A0AAE0EF86-F1
#
_entry.id   AF-A0AAE0EF86-F1
#
_cell.length_a   1.000
_cell.length_b   1.000
_cell.length_c   1.000
_cell.angle_alpha   90.00
_cell.angle_beta   90.00
_cell.angle_gamma   90.00
#
_symmetry.space_group_name_H-M   'P 1'
#
loop_
_entity.id
_entity.type
_entity.pdbx_description
1 polymer ?
#
loop_
_entity_poly.entity_id
_entity_poly.type
_entity_poly.pdbx_seq_one_letter_code
_entity_poly.pdbx_strand_id
1 'polypeptide(L)'
;MAGDSEKRFHSIMDKLFHAPKSIPPPSSCSVAESQRGMKLRNGDSALALVTPNVMEKSQHSLEAPMCRPWDRGDLMRRLATFKSMTWFAKPKVVSAVNCARRGWVNVDTDIIACESCGARLLFSTPSSWMQQQVEKAALVFSLKLDNGHKLLCPWIDNACDETLAQFPPTPPPVLVDKFRERSSTLLQLLALPVISSSAS
;
A
#
# COMPACT_ATOMS: atom_id res chain seq x y z
N MET A 1 -14.27 28.60 33.85
CA MET A 1 -15.04 27.69 32.97
C MET A 1 -14.09 26.75 32.21
N ALA A 2 -13.36 25.86 32.89
CA ALA A 2 -12.33 25.02 32.25
C ALA A 2 -12.64 23.51 32.29
N GLY A 3 -13.25 23.01 33.38
CA GLY A 3 -13.52 21.58 33.56
C GLY A 3 -14.67 21.00 32.72
N ASP A 4 -15.28 21.77 31.82
CA ASP A 4 -16.34 21.30 30.91
C ASP A 4 -15.78 20.90 29.54
N SER A 5 -14.77 21.64 29.06
CA SER A 5 -14.00 21.31 27.84
C SER A 5 -13.22 20.00 27.98
N GLU A 6 -12.61 19.72 29.13
CA GLU A 6 -11.90 18.46 29.37
C GLU A 6 -12.85 17.26 29.37
N LYS A 7 -13.99 17.35 30.06
CA LYS A 7 -15.03 16.29 30.07
C LYS A 7 -15.56 16.01 28.67
N ARG A 8 -15.77 17.06 27.87
CA ARG A 8 -16.18 16.93 26.47
C ARG A 8 -15.11 16.25 25.61
N PHE A 9 -13.83 16.58 25.81
CA PHE A 9 -12.72 15.91 25.12
C PHE A 9 -12.64 14.41 25.46
N HIS A 10 -12.68 14.05 26.76
CA HIS A 10 -12.68 12.65 27.19
C HIS A 10 -13.89 11.87 26.64
N SER A 11 -15.09 12.46 26.65
CA SER A 11 -16.30 11.82 26.11
C SER A 11 -16.24 11.58 24.59
N ILE A 12 -15.50 12.42 23.84
CA ILE A 12 -15.25 12.21 22.41
C ILE A 12 -14.25 11.07 22.21
N MET A 13 -13.18 11.03 23.00
CA MET A 13 -12.16 9.98 22.91
C MET A 13 -12.72 8.59 23.22
N ASP A 14 -13.51 8.42 24.29
CA ASP A 14 -14.10 7.11 24.62
C ASP A 14 -14.98 6.55 23.48
N LYS A 15 -15.70 7.42 22.77
CA LYS A 15 -16.54 7.04 21.62
C LYS A 15 -15.75 6.62 20.38
N LEU A 16 -14.47 7.00 20.27
CA LEU A 16 -13.59 6.57 19.18
C LEU A 16 -12.98 5.18 19.45
N PHE A 17 -12.78 4.81 20.73
CA PHE A 17 -12.18 3.53 21.10
C PHE A 17 -13.18 2.40 21.39
N HIS A 18 -14.48 2.70 21.49
CA HIS A 18 -15.52 1.71 21.76
C HIS A 18 -16.49 1.58 20.56
N ALA A 19 -16.33 0.52 19.78
CA ALA A 19 -17.28 0.16 18.73
C ALA A 19 -18.67 -0.20 19.31
N PRO A 20 -19.78 0.08 18.60
CA PRO A 20 -21.11 -0.32 19.05
C PRO A 20 -21.22 -1.84 19.21
N LYS A 21 -21.77 -2.30 20.34
CA LYS A 21 -22.09 -3.72 20.54
C LYS A 21 -23.25 -4.13 19.62
N SER A 22 -23.11 -5.28 18.99
CA SER A 22 -24.11 -5.91 18.11
C SER A 22 -25.41 -6.27 18.83
N ILE A 23 -26.54 -6.05 18.16
CA ILE A 23 -27.88 -6.51 18.59
C ILE A 23 -28.05 -8.00 18.17
N PRO A 24 -28.65 -8.87 19.02
CA PRO A 24 -28.82 -10.30 18.72
C PRO A 24 -30.03 -10.61 17.79
N PRO A 25 -30.11 -11.82 17.19
CA PRO A 25 -31.07 -12.16 16.13
C PRO A 25 -32.33 -12.90 16.62
N PRO A 26 -33.42 -12.93 15.81
CA PRO A 26 -34.52 -13.88 15.96
C PRO A 26 -34.53 -15.02 14.90
N SER A 27 -34.44 -16.25 15.40
CA SER A 27 -35.01 -17.55 15.01
C SER A 27 -35.64 -17.84 13.61
N SER A 28 -35.15 -18.95 12.98
CA SER A 28 -35.87 -20.02 12.22
C SER A 28 -36.75 -19.65 10.98
N CYS A 29 -36.87 -20.39 9.86
CA CYS A 29 -36.47 -21.75 9.41
C CYS A 29 -36.05 -21.69 7.88
N SER A 30 -35.86 -22.73 7.04
CA SER A 30 -35.85 -24.20 7.13
C SER A 30 -35.09 -24.85 5.92
N VAL A 31 -34.59 -26.08 6.11
CA VAL A 31 -34.35 -27.21 5.15
C VAL A 31 -34.05 -26.96 3.65
N ALA A 32 -32.85 -27.36 3.22
CA ALA A 32 -32.61 -28.30 2.09
C ALA A 32 -31.17 -28.85 2.11
N GLU A 33 -30.97 -30.12 1.74
CA GLU A 33 -29.69 -30.85 1.82
C GLU A 33 -28.96 -30.91 0.46
N SER A 34 -27.62 -31.06 0.45
CA SER A 34 -26.94 -32.23 -0.14
C SER A 34 -25.38 -32.20 -0.02
N GLN A 35 -24.85 -33.19 0.70
CA GLN A 35 -23.65 -34.03 0.45
C GLN A 35 -22.43 -33.42 -0.31
N ARG A 36 -21.23 -33.31 0.30
CA ARG A 36 -20.19 -34.36 0.53
C ARG A 36 -19.84 -35.18 -0.74
N GLY A 37 -18.58 -35.30 -1.20
CA GLY A 37 -17.29 -34.71 -0.79
C GLY A 37 -16.07 -35.53 -1.31
N MET A 38 -14.84 -35.16 -0.90
CA MET A 38 -13.62 -36.02 -0.86
C MET A 38 -12.94 -36.46 -2.20
N LYS A 39 -11.62 -36.77 -2.33
CA LYS A 39 -10.40 -36.66 -1.46
C LYS A 39 -9.12 -37.23 -2.16
N LEU A 40 -7.93 -36.61 -1.95
CA LEU A 40 -6.54 -37.13 -2.20
C LEU A 40 -6.16 -37.48 -3.69
N ARG A 41 -4.90 -37.73 -4.12
CA ARG A 41 -3.57 -37.89 -3.47
C ARG A 41 -2.35 -37.59 -4.39
N ASN A 42 -1.18 -37.41 -3.75
CA ASN A 42 0.24 -37.39 -4.16
C ASN A 42 0.71 -37.99 -5.52
N GLY A 43 1.87 -37.51 -5.99
CA GLY A 43 2.80 -38.18 -6.92
C GLY A 43 4.21 -37.57 -6.86
N ASP A 44 5.26 -38.38 -6.95
CA ASP A 44 6.65 -38.04 -6.59
C ASP A 44 7.66 -38.22 -7.75
N SER A 45 8.83 -37.57 -7.67
CA SER A 45 10.11 -37.86 -8.37
C SER A 45 10.22 -37.93 -9.92
N ALA A 46 11.23 -37.24 -10.48
CA ALA A 46 12.34 -37.86 -11.24
C ALA A 46 13.47 -36.86 -11.59
N LEU A 47 14.70 -37.38 -11.72
CA LEU A 47 15.94 -36.63 -12.04
C LEU A 47 16.17 -36.50 -13.56
N ALA A 48 16.80 -35.40 -13.99
CA ALA A 48 17.56 -35.36 -15.25
C ALA A 48 18.73 -34.36 -15.17
N LEU A 49 19.96 -34.86 -15.34
CA LEU A 49 21.20 -34.08 -15.45
C LEU A 49 21.56 -33.91 -16.93
N VAL A 50 21.62 -32.68 -17.45
CA VAL A 50 22.51 -32.32 -18.58
C VAL A 50 22.95 -30.86 -18.46
N THR A 51 24.26 -30.65 -18.36
CA THR A 51 24.98 -29.41 -18.72
C THR A 51 26.33 -29.83 -19.32
N PRO A 52 27.10 -28.94 -20.00
CA PRO A 52 26.80 -27.56 -20.35
C PRO A 52 26.84 -27.30 -21.87
N ASN A 53 26.42 -26.10 -22.29
CA ASN A 53 27.18 -25.42 -23.34
C ASN A 53 27.30 -23.93 -23.00
N VAL A 54 28.52 -23.41 -23.07
CA VAL A 54 28.83 -22.04 -22.69
C VAL A 54 28.54 -21.12 -23.87
N MET A 55 27.64 -20.16 -23.68
CA MET A 55 27.63 -18.95 -24.48
C MET A 55 27.22 -17.78 -23.59
N GLU A 56 28.20 -16.96 -23.20
CA GLU A 56 27.93 -15.68 -22.53
C GLU A 56 27.08 -14.81 -23.44
N LYS A 57 25.80 -14.68 -23.09
CA LYS A 57 24.93 -13.62 -23.57
C LYS A 57 24.49 -12.85 -22.34
N SER A 58 24.90 -11.59 -22.25
CA SER A 58 24.54 -10.68 -21.16
C SER A 58 23.03 -10.42 -21.14
N GLN A 59 22.28 -11.36 -20.61
CA GLN A 59 20.87 -11.21 -20.30
C GLN A 59 20.77 -10.40 -19.01
N HIS A 60 20.83 -9.08 -19.15
CA HIS A 60 20.00 -8.23 -18.29
C HIS A 60 18.55 -8.60 -18.60
N SER A 61 18.05 -9.61 -17.88
CA SER A 61 16.63 -9.95 -17.87
C SER A 61 15.87 -8.77 -17.30
N LEU A 62 15.42 -7.88 -18.19
CA LEU A 62 14.37 -6.91 -17.94
C LEU A 62 13.03 -7.65 -17.80
N GLU A 63 12.96 -8.59 -16.84
CA GLU A 63 11.69 -9.03 -16.31
C GLU A 63 11.06 -7.82 -15.64
N ALA A 64 10.11 -7.20 -16.35
CA ALA A 64 9.22 -6.23 -15.73
C ALA A 64 8.63 -6.92 -14.48
N PRO A 65 8.69 -6.30 -13.29
CA PRO A 65 8.22 -6.93 -12.07
C PRO A 65 6.82 -7.49 -12.30
N MET A 66 6.66 -8.80 -12.11
CA MET A 66 5.35 -9.44 -12.26
C MET A 66 4.36 -8.66 -11.42
N CYS A 67 3.20 -8.34 -12.01
CA CYS A 67 2.20 -7.54 -11.32
C CYS A 67 1.68 -8.32 -10.11
N ARG A 68 2.15 -7.94 -8.91
CA ARG A 68 1.74 -8.50 -7.62
C ARG A 68 1.12 -7.39 -6.77
N PRO A 69 -0.13 -6.94 -7.05
CA PRO A 69 -0.76 -5.85 -6.31
C PRO A 69 -0.93 -6.17 -4.82
N TRP A 70 -1.07 -7.44 -4.49
CA TRP A 70 -1.27 -7.96 -3.14
C TRP A 70 0.01 -8.00 -2.32
N ASP A 71 1.19 -7.83 -2.93
CA ASP A 71 2.46 -7.87 -2.21
C ASP A 71 2.78 -6.52 -1.57
N ARG A 72 2.92 -6.52 -0.24
CA ARG A 72 3.22 -5.32 0.54
C ARG A 72 4.63 -4.78 0.25
N GLY A 73 5.60 -5.65 -0.04
CA GLY A 73 6.96 -5.24 -0.39
C GLY A 73 7.01 -4.48 -1.71
N ASP A 74 6.28 -4.95 -2.72
CA ASP A 74 6.13 -4.30 -4.01
C ASP A 74 5.41 -2.95 -3.90
N LEU A 75 4.35 -2.86 -3.07
CA LEU A 75 3.70 -1.57 -2.77
C LEU A 75 4.68 -0.58 -2.11
N MET A 76 5.46 -1.03 -1.12
CA MET A 76 6.47 -0.19 -0.45
C MET A 76 7.61 0.21 -1.39
N ARG A 77 8.03 -0.67 -2.32
CA ARG A 77 9.01 -0.35 -3.37
C ARG A 77 8.49 0.75 -4.30
N ARG A 78 7.22 0.67 -4.74
CA ARG A 78 6.62 1.74 -5.54
C ARG A 78 6.53 3.05 -4.77
N LEU A 79 6.09 3.00 -3.50
CA LEU A 79 6.00 4.17 -2.61
C LEU A 79 7.36 4.87 -2.42
N ALA A 80 8.45 4.11 -2.30
CA ALA A 80 9.80 4.66 -2.12
C ALA A 80 10.30 5.53 -3.29
N THR A 81 9.64 5.47 -4.46
CA THR A 81 9.96 6.36 -5.60
C THR A 81 9.45 7.78 -5.42
N PHE A 82 8.41 8.00 -4.61
CA PHE A 82 7.78 9.29 -4.40
C PHE A 82 8.55 10.12 -3.36
N LYS A 83 9.26 11.16 -3.82
CA LYS A 83 10.02 12.07 -2.95
C LYS A 83 9.26 13.37 -2.74
N SER A 84 9.48 14.00 -1.60
CA SER A 84 8.91 15.33 -1.27
C SER A 84 9.26 16.41 -2.30
N MET A 85 10.38 16.28 -3.01
CA MET A 85 10.81 17.22 -4.06
C MET A 85 10.04 17.04 -5.39
N THR A 86 9.62 15.81 -5.71
CA THR A 86 9.10 15.43 -7.04
C THR A 86 7.61 15.09 -7.05
N TRP A 87 6.99 14.92 -5.87
CA TRP A 87 5.55 14.69 -5.72
C TRP A 87 4.98 15.45 -4.50
N PHE A 88 5.34 16.74 -4.36
CA PHE A 88 4.97 17.56 -3.21
C PHE A 88 3.47 17.87 -3.13
N ALA A 89 2.93 17.92 -1.90
CA ALA A 89 1.61 18.45 -1.55
C ALA A 89 0.42 18.00 -2.43
N LYS A 90 0.50 16.82 -3.05
CA LYS A 90 -0.53 16.33 -3.97
C LYS A 90 -1.83 15.95 -3.21
N PRO A 91 -3.03 16.35 -3.70
CA PRO A 91 -4.30 16.05 -3.03
C PRO A 91 -4.52 14.55 -2.78
N LYS A 92 -5.29 14.19 -1.74
CA LYS A 92 -5.44 12.78 -1.27
C LYS A 92 -5.71 11.78 -2.39
N VAL A 93 -6.61 12.10 -3.32
CA VAL A 93 -7.01 11.24 -4.46
C VAL A 93 -5.88 10.94 -5.44
N VAL A 94 -4.83 11.78 -5.48
CA VAL A 94 -3.63 11.63 -6.31
C VAL A 94 -2.35 11.60 -5.46
N SER A 95 -2.47 11.22 -4.19
CA SER A 95 -1.35 11.00 -3.28
C SER A 95 -0.44 9.87 -3.78
N ALA A 96 0.81 9.84 -3.29
CA ALA A 96 1.76 8.77 -3.56
C ALA A 96 1.17 7.37 -3.33
N VAL A 97 0.35 7.20 -2.28
CA VAL A 97 -0.38 5.95 -1.99
C VAL A 97 -1.41 5.63 -3.07
N ASN A 98 -2.23 6.58 -3.50
CA ASN A 98 -3.23 6.33 -4.55
C ASN A 98 -2.60 6.02 -5.91
N CYS A 99 -1.43 6.59 -6.19
CA CYS A 99 -0.64 6.27 -7.38
C CYS A 99 0.00 4.87 -7.27
N ALA A 100 0.76 4.61 -6.20
CA ALA A 100 1.45 3.33 -6.00
C ALA A 100 0.51 2.12 -5.91
N ARG A 101 -0.72 2.30 -5.38
CA ARG A 101 -1.75 1.25 -5.37
C ARG A 101 -2.22 0.83 -6.77
N ARG A 102 -2.02 1.65 -7.79
CA ARG A 102 -2.42 1.40 -9.20
C ARG A 102 -1.20 1.19 -10.10
N GLY A 103 -0.07 0.74 -9.54
CA GLY A 103 1.13 0.42 -10.32
C GLY A 103 1.96 1.61 -10.80
N TRP A 104 1.65 2.83 -10.33
CA TRP A 104 2.38 4.03 -10.71
C TRP A 104 3.59 4.27 -9.78
N VAL A 105 4.75 4.53 -10.38
CA VAL A 105 5.98 4.99 -9.73
C VAL A 105 6.27 6.43 -10.15
N ASN A 106 6.85 7.21 -9.25
CA ASN A 106 7.30 8.57 -9.56
C ASN A 106 8.66 8.51 -10.28
N VAL A 107 8.75 9.17 -11.44
CA VAL A 107 9.92 9.12 -12.33
C VAL A 107 10.54 10.49 -12.60
N ASP A 108 9.80 11.57 -12.33
CA ASP A 108 10.27 12.95 -12.44
C ASP A 108 9.35 13.87 -11.62
N THR A 109 9.67 15.16 -11.52
CA THR A 109 8.82 16.19 -10.94
C THR A 109 7.44 16.17 -11.58
N ASP A 110 6.39 15.91 -10.80
CA ASP A 110 4.99 15.81 -11.22
C ASP A 110 4.69 14.74 -12.29
N ILE A 111 5.63 13.85 -12.60
CA ILE A 111 5.46 12.75 -13.57
C ILE A 111 5.51 11.39 -12.88
N ILE A 112 4.49 10.58 -13.13
CA ILE A 112 4.45 9.16 -12.79
C ILE A 112 4.50 8.30 -14.05
N ALA A 113 5.05 7.10 -13.92
CA ALA A 113 5.02 6.05 -14.94
C ALA A 113 4.45 4.75 -14.36
N CYS A 114 3.75 3.96 -15.16
CA CYS A 114 3.32 2.62 -14.75
C CYS A 114 4.51 1.65 -14.84
N GLU A 115 4.81 0.92 -13.75
CA GLU A 115 5.99 0.04 -13.69
C GLU A 115 5.94 -1.12 -14.71
N SER A 116 4.75 -1.56 -15.11
CA SER A 116 4.58 -2.71 -16.02
C SER A 116 4.42 -2.30 -17.49
N CYS A 117 3.65 -1.25 -17.81
CA CYS A 117 3.41 -0.86 -19.22
C CYS A 117 4.18 0.40 -19.68
N GLY A 118 4.83 1.13 -18.77
CA GLY A 118 5.57 2.35 -19.10
C GLY A 118 4.73 3.51 -19.64
N ALA A 119 3.39 3.49 -19.48
CA ALA A 119 2.56 4.67 -19.68
C ALA A 119 3.02 5.79 -18.71
N ARG A 120 2.93 7.06 -19.11
CA ARG A 120 3.34 8.21 -18.29
C ARG A 120 2.19 9.21 -18.15
N LEU A 121 2.04 9.78 -16.95
CA LEU A 121 1.05 10.81 -16.65
C LEU A 121 1.73 11.98 -15.92
N LEU A 122 1.34 13.21 -16.27
CA LEU A 122 1.83 14.47 -15.70
C LEU A 122 0.70 15.18 -14.94
N PHE A 123 0.91 15.48 -13.66
CA PHE A 123 -0.05 16.24 -12.82
C PHE A 123 0.47 17.65 -12.51
N SER A 124 0.44 18.52 -13.52
CA SER A 124 0.78 19.93 -13.39
C SER A 124 -0.32 20.74 -12.70
N THR A 125 0.07 21.55 -11.72
CA THR A 125 -0.79 22.52 -11.04
C THR A 125 -0.18 23.92 -11.19
N PRO A 126 -0.68 24.77 -12.11
CA PRO A 126 -0.23 26.15 -12.24
C PRO A 126 -0.37 26.93 -10.93
N SER A 127 0.60 27.80 -10.62
CA SER A 127 0.63 28.61 -9.40
C SER A 127 -0.52 29.62 -9.28
N SER A 128 -1.22 29.91 -10.39
CA SER A 128 -2.42 30.76 -10.43
C SER A 128 -3.71 30.05 -10.02
N TRP A 129 -3.68 28.75 -9.76
CA TRP A 129 -4.88 27.99 -9.40
C TRP A 129 -5.21 28.08 -7.90
N MET A 130 -6.48 28.30 -7.61
CA MET A 130 -7.04 28.14 -6.27
C MET A 130 -7.17 26.65 -5.90
N GLN A 131 -7.19 26.36 -4.60
CA GLN A 131 -7.34 25.01 -4.04
C GLN A 131 -8.48 24.20 -4.70
N GLN A 132 -9.65 24.81 -4.91
CA GLN A 132 -10.80 24.15 -5.54
C GLN A 132 -10.55 23.75 -7.01
N GLN A 133 -9.71 24.48 -7.74
CA GLN A 133 -9.32 24.12 -9.11
C GLN A 133 -8.34 22.94 -9.11
N VAL A 134 -7.37 22.96 -8.19
CA VAL A 134 -6.45 21.84 -7.95
C VAL A 134 -7.20 20.55 -7.58
N GLU A 135 -8.20 20.64 -6.71
CA GLU A 135 -9.04 19.50 -6.32
C GLU A 135 -9.86 18.94 -7.49
N LYS A 136 -10.50 19.80 -8.30
CA LYS A 136 -11.21 19.37 -9.52
C LYS A 136 -10.27 18.68 -10.52
N ALA A 137 -9.08 19.23 -10.74
CA ALA A 137 -8.07 18.61 -11.59
C ALA A 137 -7.56 17.28 -11.03
N ALA A 138 -7.41 17.17 -9.71
CA ALA A 138 -7.00 15.93 -9.04
C ALA A 138 -8.07 14.83 -9.14
N LEU A 139 -9.37 15.17 -9.10
CA LEU A 139 -10.44 14.20 -9.36
C LEU A 139 -10.39 13.67 -10.80
N VAL A 140 -10.22 14.55 -11.79
CA VAL A 140 -10.04 14.14 -13.20
C VAL A 140 -8.76 13.32 -13.40
N PHE A 141 -7.67 13.66 -12.72
CA PHE A 141 -6.42 12.91 -12.79
C PHE A 141 -6.52 11.56 -12.07
N SER A 142 -7.32 11.43 -11.00
CA SER A 142 -7.60 10.13 -10.36
C SER A 142 -8.17 9.14 -11.36
N LEU A 143 -9.11 9.56 -12.22
CA LEU A 143 -9.66 8.71 -13.29
C LEU A 143 -8.58 8.28 -14.31
N LYS A 144 -7.53 9.08 -14.51
CA LYS A 144 -6.37 8.71 -15.32
C LYS A 144 -5.45 7.72 -14.62
N LEU A 145 -5.44 7.64 -13.28
CA LEU A 145 -4.70 6.59 -12.58
C LEU A 145 -5.29 5.20 -12.83
N ASP A 146 -6.60 5.11 -13.06
CA ASP A 146 -7.27 3.85 -13.39
C ASP A 146 -7.21 3.55 -14.91
N ASN A 147 -7.46 4.56 -15.75
CA ASN A 147 -7.63 4.38 -17.21
C ASN A 147 -6.40 4.76 -18.06
N GLY A 148 -5.35 5.34 -17.47
CA GLY A 148 -4.18 5.85 -18.19
C GLY A 148 -3.14 4.79 -18.58
N HIS A 149 -3.41 3.52 -18.31
CA HIS A 149 -2.55 2.40 -18.70
C HIS A 149 -2.65 2.10 -20.21
N LYS A 150 -1.63 1.44 -20.76
CA LYS A 150 -1.71 0.86 -22.12
C LYS A 150 -2.67 -0.34 -22.12
N LEU A 151 -3.20 -0.68 -23.30
CA LEU A 151 -3.98 -1.91 -23.51
C LEU A 151 -3.23 -3.13 -22.97
N LEU A 152 -3.97 -4.06 -22.36
CA LEU A 152 -3.47 -5.29 -21.73
C LEU A 152 -2.47 -5.08 -20.57
N CYS A 153 -2.38 -3.88 -20.00
CA CYS A 153 -1.60 -3.66 -18.79
C CYS A 153 -2.19 -4.43 -17.60
N PRO A 154 -1.39 -5.22 -16.84
CA PRO A 154 -1.88 -6.04 -15.74
C PRO A 154 -2.31 -5.26 -14.48
N TRP A 155 -2.31 -3.92 -14.55
CA TRP A 155 -2.84 -3.01 -13.51
C TRP A 155 -4.28 -2.56 -13.76
N ILE A 156 -4.80 -2.75 -14.97
CA ILE A 156 -6.21 -2.49 -15.29
C ILE A 156 -7.07 -3.40 -14.41
N ASP A 157 -8.03 -2.80 -13.69
CA ASP A 157 -8.95 -3.45 -12.74
C ASP A 157 -8.27 -4.27 -11.62
N ASN A 158 -6.97 -4.05 -11.37
CA ASN A 158 -6.14 -4.87 -10.49
C ASN A 158 -5.34 -4.02 -9.49
N ALA A 159 -6.01 -3.02 -8.90
CA ALA A 159 -5.40 -2.13 -7.91
C ALA A 159 -5.21 -2.82 -6.54
N CYS A 160 -4.16 -2.42 -5.82
CA CYS A 160 -3.90 -2.88 -4.46
C CYS A 160 -5.02 -2.41 -3.52
N ASP A 161 -5.43 -3.26 -2.58
CA ASP A 161 -6.38 -2.89 -1.52
C ASP A 161 -5.87 -1.71 -0.65
N GLU A 162 -6.78 -0.89 -0.11
CA GLU A 162 -6.41 0.25 0.72
C GLU A 162 -5.81 -0.17 2.06
N THR A 163 -6.24 -1.30 2.60
CA THR A 163 -5.71 -1.89 3.84
C THR A 163 -4.26 -2.33 3.71
N LEU A 164 -3.78 -2.66 2.50
CA LEU A 164 -2.39 -3.06 2.28
C LEU A 164 -1.41 -1.90 2.55
N ALA A 165 -1.85 -0.65 2.30
CA ALA A 165 -1.09 0.56 2.61
C ALA A 165 -1.17 0.98 4.08
N GLN A 166 -2.12 0.45 4.85
CA GLN A 166 -2.30 0.80 6.25
C GLN A 166 -1.22 0.14 7.12
N PHE A 167 -0.93 0.74 8.28
CA PHE A 167 -0.15 0.05 9.31
C PHE A 167 -0.95 -1.18 9.77
N PRO A 168 -0.33 -2.37 9.96
CA PRO A 168 -1.07 -3.56 10.37
C PRO A 168 -1.87 -3.26 11.65
N PRO A 169 -3.15 -3.67 11.75
CA PRO A 169 -3.99 -3.43 12.93
C PRO A 169 -3.43 -4.19 14.14
N THR A 170 -2.47 -3.55 14.78
CA THR A 170 -1.70 -4.07 15.90
C THR A 170 -2.39 -3.58 17.16
N PRO A 171 -2.89 -4.46 18.05
CA PRO A 171 -3.61 -4.03 19.23
C PRO A 171 -2.78 -3.04 20.07
N PRO A 172 -3.38 -2.00 20.67
CA PRO A 172 -2.64 -1.01 21.46
C PRO A 172 -1.70 -1.60 22.52
N PRO A 173 -2.04 -2.69 23.25
CA PRO A 173 -1.09 -3.34 24.16
C PRO A 173 0.17 -3.82 23.43
N VAL A 174 0.04 -4.52 22.31
CA VAL A 174 1.15 -5.05 21.51
C VAL A 174 2.02 -3.91 20.94
N LEU A 175 1.41 -2.78 20.54
CA LEU A 175 2.14 -1.58 20.13
C LEU A 175 2.96 -0.99 21.27
N VAL A 176 2.36 -0.88 22.47
CA VAL A 176 3.02 -0.36 23.68
C VAL A 176 4.17 -1.28 24.11
N ASP A 177 3.97 -2.59 24.10
CA ASP A 177 5.01 -3.56 24.49
C ASP A 177 6.17 -3.55 23.49
N LYS A 178 5.88 -3.57 22.17
CA LYS A 178 6.91 -3.41 21.12
C LYS A 178 7.60 -2.05 21.17
N PHE A 179 6.93 -0.99 21.64
CA PHE A 179 7.58 0.28 21.90
C PHE A 179 8.53 0.20 23.10
N ARG A 180 8.11 -0.38 24.24
CA ARG A 180 8.95 -0.57 25.43
C ARG A 180 10.18 -1.42 25.14
N GLU A 181 10.02 -2.51 24.39
CA GLU A 181 11.11 -3.40 23.96
C GLU A 181 12.19 -2.61 23.21
N ARG A 182 11.79 -1.82 22.20
CA ARG A 182 12.72 -0.96 21.45
C ARG A 182 13.33 0.15 22.32
N SER A 183 12.57 0.80 23.20
CA SER A 183 13.10 1.86 24.06
C SER A 183 14.11 1.32 25.08
N SER A 184 13.82 0.18 25.70
CA SER A 184 14.74 -0.47 26.64
C SER A 184 16.02 -0.93 25.94
N THR A 185 15.91 -1.43 24.70
CA THR A 185 17.08 -1.82 23.89
C THR A 185 17.93 -0.59 23.53
N LEU A 186 17.29 0.53 23.15
CA LEU A 186 17.96 1.82 22.89
C LEU A 186 18.69 2.36 24.12
N LEU A 187 18.09 2.27 25.31
CA LEU A 187 18.70 2.70 26.58
C LEU A 187 19.93 1.87 27.00
N GLN A 188 20.11 0.68 26.44
CA GLN A 188 21.29 -0.17 26.67
C GLN A 188 22.46 0.15 25.73
N LEU A 189 22.25 0.99 24.69
CA LEU A 189 23.32 1.38 23.78
C LEU A 189 24.22 2.44 24.41
N LEU A 190 25.54 2.18 24.41
CA LEU A 190 26.55 3.12 24.87
C LEU A 190 26.67 4.37 23.98
N ALA A 191 26.26 4.27 22.72
CA ALA A 191 26.18 5.36 21.76
C ALA A 191 25.06 5.07 20.74
N LEU A 192 24.43 6.12 20.20
CA LEU A 192 23.45 5.96 19.13
C LEU A 192 24.13 5.53 17.82
N PRO A 193 23.48 4.70 16.98
CA PRO A 193 24.00 4.36 15.67
C PRO A 193 24.24 5.61 14.81
N VAL A 194 25.37 5.66 14.10
CA VAL A 194 25.65 6.73 13.14
C VAL A 194 24.67 6.61 11.98
N ILE A 195 23.77 7.59 11.85
CA ILE A 195 22.81 7.66 10.76
C ILE A 195 23.52 8.26 9.54
N SER A 196 23.41 7.61 8.38
CA SER A 196 23.97 8.15 7.13
C SER A 196 23.34 9.51 6.79
N SER A 197 24.15 10.48 6.36
CA SER A 197 23.70 11.78 5.85
C SER A 197 22.88 11.69 4.55
N SER A 198 22.73 10.49 3.98
CA SER A 198 21.78 10.19 2.90
C SER A 198 20.35 9.87 3.38
N ALA A 199 20.09 9.89 4.69
CA ALA A 199 18.79 9.59 5.29
C ALA A 199 18.00 10.83 5.75
N SER A 200 18.53 12.03 5.50
CA SER A 200 17.93 13.35 5.78
C SER A 200 17.45 14.04 4.51
#